data_AF-A0A5J4Q8F2-F1
#
_entry.id   AF-A0A5J4Q8F2-F1
#
_cell.length_a   1.000
_cell.length_b   1.000
_cell.length_c   1.000
_cell.angle_alpha   90.00
_cell.angle_beta   90.00
_cell.angle_gamma   90.00
#
_symmetry.space_group_name_H-M   'P 1'
#
loop_
_entity.id
_entity.type
_entity.pdbx_description
1 polymer ?
#
loop_
_entity_poly.entity_id
_entity_poly.type
_entity_poly.pdbx_seq_one_letter_code
_entity_poly.pdbx_strand_id
1 'polypeptide(L)'
;MKRSPEKVLNSLTEHSSDSTYKFERLYRILFNEEMLYVAYQNIYAKQGNMTKGTDGKTADRMNITRIEHLIETIKSETYQPHPARRVYIPKKSGKKRPLGIPSFDDKLVQEVIRMILEAIHEGHFEYSSHGFRSNKSCHTALTNIQHSFTNTKWFIEGDIKGFFDNINHNVLIDILKERITDERFIRLIRKFLNAGYVEDWRFHKTYSGTPQGGIISPILANIYLDKFDKYMEEYIQNFNKGKRRKGNPIAKQIGSKKHRLCKKLKSEKDETIRRQLIGKIEELVSNC
;
A
#
# COMPACT_ATOMS: atom_id res chain seq x y z
N MET A 1 -22.66 -4.05 -27.20
CA MET A 1 -22.01 -5.15 -26.46
C MET A 1 -21.22 -4.55 -25.30
N LYS A 2 -21.53 -4.92 -24.05
CA LYS A 2 -20.79 -4.41 -22.87
C LYS A 2 -19.34 -4.94 -22.98
N ARG A 3 -18.35 -4.11 -22.67
CA ARG A 3 -16.92 -4.52 -22.70
C ARG A 3 -16.68 -5.46 -21.51
N SER A 4 -15.93 -6.54 -21.71
CA SER A 4 -15.61 -7.44 -20.61
C SER A 4 -14.78 -6.73 -19.53
N PRO A 5 -14.98 -7.04 -18.23
CA PRO A 5 -14.24 -6.48 -17.11
C PRO A 5 -12.73 -6.47 -17.31
N GLU A 6 -12.17 -7.60 -17.74
CA GLU A 6 -10.73 -7.75 -17.99
C GLU A 6 -10.22 -6.78 -19.05
N LYS A 7 -10.95 -6.61 -20.16
CA LYS A 7 -10.54 -5.67 -21.22
C LYS A 7 -10.60 -4.23 -20.73
N VAL A 8 -11.58 -3.88 -19.90
CA VAL A 8 -11.69 -2.54 -19.31
C VAL A 8 -10.51 -2.29 -18.36
N LEU A 9 -10.23 -3.22 -17.45
CA LEU A 9 -9.14 -3.08 -16.49
C LEU A 9 -7.77 -3.08 -17.18
N ASN A 10 -7.53 -3.96 -18.15
CA ASN A 10 -6.27 -4.00 -18.90
C ASN A 10 -6.01 -2.68 -19.65
N SER A 11 -7.06 -2.10 -20.26
CA SER A 11 -6.94 -0.80 -20.92
C SER A 11 -6.60 0.33 -19.94
N LEU A 12 -7.07 0.27 -18.69
CA LEU A 12 -6.64 1.22 -17.65
C LEU A 12 -5.18 0.99 -17.26
N THR A 13 -4.78 -0.27 -17.10
CA THR A 13 -3.41 -0.67 -16.73
C THR A 13 -2.38 -0.26 -17.79
N GLU A 14 -2.72 -0.33 -19.08
CA GLU A 14 -1.83 0.10 -20.16
C GLU A 14 -1.38 1.56 -20.03
N HIS A 15 -2.27 2.43 -19.55
CA HIS A 15 -1.99 3.84 -19.31
C HIS A 15 -1.53 4.13 -17.87
N SER A 16 -1.36 3.11 -17.03
CA SER A 16 -1.01 3.29 -15.62
C SER A 16 0.41 3.81 -15.40
N SER A 17 1.34 3.49 -16.30
CA SER A 17 2.75 3.92 -16.25
C SER A 17 2.94 5.36 -16.73
N ASP A 18 2.02 5.89 -17.52
CA ASP A 18 2.06 7.27 -17.99
C ASP A 18 1.53 8.21 -16.88
N SER A 19 2.42 9.08 -16.40
CA SER A 19 2.12 10.08 -15.38
C SER A 19 1.35 11.28 -15.92
N THR A 20 1.41 11.52 -17.24
CA THR A 20 0.73 12.64 -17.90
C THR A 20 -0.70 12.30 -18.33
N TYR A 21 -1.00 11.00 -18.43
CA TYR A 21 -2.30 10.52 -18.84
C TYR A 21 -3.36 10.80 -17.76
N LYS A 22 -4.50 11.34 -18.19
CA LYS A 22 -5.65 11.61 -17.32
C LYS A 22 -6.81 10.69 -17.68
N PHE A 23 -7.28 9.96 -16.67
CA PHE A 23 -8.36 9.00 -16.82
C PHE A 23 -9.72 9.68 -16.77
N GLU A 24 -10.48 9.51 -17.85
CA GLU A 24 -11.82 10.05 -18.04
C GLU A 24 -12.89 8.96 -17.99
N ARG A 25 -14.13 9.35 -17.70
CA ARG A 25 -15.35 8.52 -17.80
C ARG A 25 -15.30 7.23 -16.99
N LEU A 26 -14.50 7.18 -15.91
CA LEU A 26 -14.41 6.04 -14.98
C LEU A 26 -15.76 5.71 -14.34
N TYR A 27 -16.61 6.71 -14.10
CA TYR A 27 -17.93 6.52 -13.52
C TYR A 27 -18.80 5.56 -14.36
N ARG A 28 -18.61 5.54 -15.68
CA ARG A 28 -19.34 4.66 -16.59
C ARG A 28 -19.00 3.18 -16.38
N ILE A 29 -17.82 2.87 -15.84
CA ILE A 29 -17.38 1.49 -15.57
C ILE A 29 -18.27 0.85 -14.50
N LEU A 30 -18.74 1.65 -13.53
CA LEU A 30 -19.68 1.20 -12.49
C LEU A 30 -21.04 0.77 -13.05
N PHE A 31 -21.38 1.11 -14.30
CA PHE A 31 -22.63 0.71 -14.93
C PHE A 31 -22.58 -0.70 -15.53
N ASN A 32 -21.40 -1.33 -15.54
CA ASN A 32 -21.23 -2.66 -16.09
C ASN A 32 -21.60 -3.72 -15.05
N GLU A 33 -22.67 -4.48 -15.32
CA GLU A 33 -23.11 -5.60 -14.46
C GLU A 33 -22.00 -6.63 -14.25
N GLU A 34 -21.23 -6.94 -15.31
CA GLU A 34 -20.15 -7.92 -15.22
C GLU A 34 -19.06 -7.48 -14.23
N MET A 35 -18.79 -6.18 -14.10
CA MET A 35 -17.86 -5.65 -13.09
C MET A 35 -18.37 -5.90 -11.67
N LEU A 36 -19.67 -5.75 -11.45
CA LEU A 36 -20.30 -6.01 -10.16
C LEU A 36 -20.36 -7.51 -9.85
N TYR A 37 -20.49 -8.38 -10.85
CA TYR A 37 -20.39 -9.83 -10.66
C TYR A 37 -18.99 -10.26 -10.22
N VAL A 38 -17.94 -9.72 -10.86
CA VAL A 38 -16.55 -9.97 -10.43
C VAL A 38 -16.32 -9.45 -9.01
N ALA A 39 -16.82 -8.24 -8.70
CA ALA A 39 -16.74 -7.70 -7.34
C ALA A 39 -17.45 -8.59 -6.31
N TYR A 40 -18.63 -9.12 -6.66
CA TYR A 40 -19.36 -10.06 -5.81
C TYR A 40 -18.54 -11.34 -5.55
N GLN A 41 -17.95 -11.93 -6.58
CA GLN A 41 -17.10 -13.11 -6.45
C GLN A 41 -15.88 -12.85 -5.54
N ASN A 42 -15.21 -11.72 -5.72
CA ASN A 42 -14.05 -11.32 -4.90
C ASN A 42 -14.41 -11.13 -3.41
N ILE A 43 -15.60 -10.60 -3.13
CA ILE A 43 -16.09 -10.42 -1.76
C ILE A 43 -16.50 -11.76 -1.16
N TYR A 44 -17.21 -12.59 -1.92
CA TYR A 44 -17.73 -13.89 -1.48
C TYR A 44 -16.60 -14.88 -1.16
N ALA A 45 -15.51 -14.86 -1.91
CA ALA A 45 -14.34 -15.72 -1.68
C ALA A 45 -13.63 -15.46 -0.33
N LYS A 46 -13.84 -14.31 0.31
CA LYS A 46 -13.16 -13.92 1.57
C LYS A 46 -14.01 -14.31 2.79
N GLN A 47 -13.63 -15.37 3.51
CA GLN A 47 -14.34 -15.90 4.70
C GLN A 47 -14.71 -14.86 5.77
N GLY A 48 -13.95 -13.76 5.92
CA GLY A 48 -14.23 -12.70 6.90
C GLY A 48 -15.34 -11.70 6.50
N ASN A 49 -15.75 -11.67 5.22
CA ASN A 49 -16.66 -10.65 4.69
C ASN A 49 -18.15 -10.97 4.85
N MET A 50 -18.48 -12.15 5.39
CA MET A 50 -19.84 -12.60 5.75
C MET A 50 -20.38 -11.96 7.04
N THR A 51 -19.60 -11.10 7.72
CA THR A 51 -20.07 -10.37 8.89
C THR A 51 -21.12 -9.32 8.48
N LYS A 52 -22.31 -9.40 9.10
CA LYS A 52 -23.45 -8.51 8.84
C LYS A 52 -23.04 -7.02 8.96
N GLY A 53 -23.32 -6.23 7.91
CA GLY A 53 -23.21 -4.77 7.94
C GLY A 53 -24.33 -4.12 8.78
N THR A 54 -24.45 -2.79 8.70
CA THR A 54 -25.54 -2.01 9.35
C THR A 54 -26.93 -2.51 8.99
N ASP A 55 -27.12 -2.95 7.74
CA ASP A 55 -28.44 -3.27 7.19
C ASP A 55 -28.95 -4.67 7.60
N GLY A 56 -28.15 -5.44 8.34
CA GLY A 56 -28.51 -6.81 8.76
C GLY A 56 -28.65 -7.84 7.63
N LYS A 57 -28.49 -7.43 6.36
CA LYS A 57 -28.57 -8.28 5.17
C LYS A 57 -27.25 -9.02 4.92
N THR A 58 -27.31 -10.35 4.76
CA THR A 58 -26.17 -11.23 4.40
C THR A 58 -25.97 -11.26 2.87
N ALA A 59 -24.80 -11.74 2.41
CA ALA A 59 -24.51 -12.02 1.00
C ALA A 59 -25.54 -12.95 0.33
N ASP A 60 -26.15 -13.85 1.10
CA ASP A 60 -27.11 -14.87 0.61
C ASP A 60 -28.43 -14.33 0.01
N ARG A 61 -28.67 -13.01 0.09
CA ARG A 61 -29.87 -12.37 -0.50
C ARG A 61 -29.55 -11.46 -1.69
N MET A 62 -28.35 -11.58 -2.27
CA MET A 62 -28.04 -10.85 -3.49
C MET A 62 -28.74 -11.52 -4.68
N ASN A 63 -29.46 -10.73 -5.46
CA ASN A 63 -30.08 -11.17 -6.70
C ASN A 63 -29.74 -10.18 -7.81
N ILE A 64 -29.84 -10.62 -9.06
CA ILE A 64 -29.57 -9.83 -10.27
C ILE A 64 -30.36 -8.52 -10.24
N THR A 65 -31.64 -8.59 -9.86
CA THR A 65 -32.52 -7.41 -9.73
C THR A 65 -32.00 -6.35 -8.75
N ARG A 66 -31.31 -6.77 -7.68
CA ARG A 66 -30.70 -5.83 -6.72
C ARG A 66 -29.45 -5.17 -7.31
N ILE A 67 -28.68 -5.90 -8.12
CA ILE A 67 -27.53 -5.35 -8.86
C ILE A 67 -28.00 -4.35 -9.90
N GLU A 68 -29.06 -4.66 -10.65
CA GLU A 68 -29.68 -3.75 -11.62
C GLU A 68 -30.16 -2.47 -10.94
N HIS A 69 -30.89 -2.59 -9.83
CA HIS A 69 -31.34 -1.43 -9.07
C HIS A 69 -30.18 -0.60 -8.51
N LEU A 70 -29.13 -1.25 -8.01
CA LEU A 70 -27.91 -0.56 -7.56
C LEU A 70 -27.29 0.23 -8.72
N ILE A 71 -27.17 -0.37 -9.90
CA ILE A 71 -26.67 0.31 -11.10
C ILE A 71 -27.55 1.50 -11.48
N GLU A 72 -28.88 1.38 -11.39
CA GLU A 72 -29.80 2.49 -11.64
C GLU A 72 -29.55 3.65 -10.69
N THR A 73 -29.42 3.38 -9.37
CA THR A 73 -29.13 4.43 -8.39
C THR A 73 -27.78 5.12 -8.60
N ILE A 74 -26.78 4.39 -9.14
CA ILE A 74 -25.49 4.96 -9.52
C ILE A 74 -25.65 5.79 -10.79
N LYS A 75 -26.38 5.31 -11.81
CA LYS A 75 -26.65 6.05 -13.06
C LYS A 75 -27.39 7.36 -12.81
N SER A 76 -28.37 7.37 -11.90
CA SER A 76 -29.12 8.56 -11.50
C SER A 76 -28.38 9.45 -10.50
N GLU A 77 -27.17 9.08 -10.08
CA GLU A 77 -26.37 9.77 -9.04
C GLU A 77 -27.05 9.88 -7.66
N THR A 78 -28.17 9.16 -7.46
CA THR A 78 -28.95 9.15 -6.21
C THR A 78 -28.38 8.22 -5.16
N TYR A 79 -27.43 7.34 -5.53
CA TYR A 79 -26.75 6.45 -4.60
C TYR A 79 -26.04 7.24 -3.49
N GLN A 80 -26.32 6.86 -2.25
CA GLN A 80 -25.73 7.43 -1.05
C GLN A 80 -25.16 6.29 -0.18
N PRO A 81 -23.84 6.31 0.12
CA PRO A 81 -23.24 5.33 1.01
C PRO A 81 -23.88 5.36 2.40
N HIS A 82 -24.00 4.18 3.00
CA HIS A 82 -24.49 4.02 4.36
C HIS A 82 -23.35 4.21 5.36
N PRO A 83 -23.62 4.75 6.55
CA PRO A 83 -22.60 4.85 7.59
C PRO A 83 -22.12 3.46 8.00
N ALA A 84 -20.83 3.30 8.20
CA ALA A 84 -20.27 2.00 8.58
C ALA A 84 -20.62 1.65 10.03
N ARG A 85 -20.91 0.36 10.31
CA ARG A 85 -21.15 -0.11 11.69
C ARG A 85 -19.83 -0.25 12.43
N ARG A 86 -19.64 0.46 13.54
CA ARG A 86 -18.41 0.37 14.33
C ARG A 86 -18.44 -0.85 15.24
N VAL A 87 -17.44 -1.71 15.10
CA VAL A 87 -17.22 -2.92 15.91
C VAL A 87 -15.80 -2.90 16.45
N TYR A 88 -15.62 -3.30 17.70
CA TYR A 88 -14.30 -3.33 18.34
C TYR A 88 -13.69 -4.72 18.33
N ILE A 89 -12.48 -4.83 17.75
CA ILE A 89 -11.68 -6.05 17.80
C ILE A 89 -10.59 -5.90 18.86
N PRO A 90 -10.43 -6.84 19.80
CA PRO A 90 -9.35 -6.79 20.79
C PRO A 90 -7.99 -6.99 20.12
N LYS A 91 -7.01 -6.13 20.42
CA LYS A 91 -5.60 -6.37 20.08
C LYS A 91 -4.95 -7.26 21.14
N LYS A 92 -3.85 -7.92 20.75
CA LYS A 92 -2.97 -8.66 21.68
C LYS A 92 -2.44 -7.79 22.84
N SER A 93 -2.37 -6.47 22.66
CA SER A 93 -1.94 -5.50 23.67
C SER A 93 -3.05 -4.98 24.60
N GLY A 94 -4.27 -5.52 24.52
CA GLY A 94 -5.42 -5.10 25.34
C GLY A 94 -6.18 -3.87 24.83
N LYS A 95 -5.58 -3.06 23.93
CA LYS A 95 -6.28 -1.94 23.27
C LYS A 95 -7.26 -2.47 22.23
N LYS A 96 -8.41 -1.81 22.06
CA LYS A 96 -9.42 -2.17 21.05
C LYS A 96 -9.14 -1.45 19.72
N ARG A 97 -9.32 -2.13 18.59
CA ARG A 97 -9.27 -1.55 17.24
C ARG A 97 -10.70 -1.33 16.74
N PRO A 98 -11.11 -0.07 16.44
CA PRO A 98 -12.40 0.16 15.82
C PRO A 98 -12.37 -0.32 14.36
N LEU A 99 -13.37 -1.08 13.96
CA LEU A 99 -13.59 -1.54 12.59
C LEU A 99 -14.97 -1.07 12.13
N GLY A 100 -15.02 -0.29 11.06
CA GLY A 100 -16.25 0.04 10.35
C GLY A 100 -16.60 -1.09 9.37
N ILE A 101 -17.73 -1.75 9.61
CA ILE A 101 -18.29 -2.75 8.69
C ILE A 101 -19.32 -2.04 7.80
N PRO A 102 -19.02 -1.78 6.52
CA PRO A 102 -19.96 -1.18 5.58
C PRO A 102 -21.11 -2.13 5.21
N SER A 103 -22.17 -1.58 4.60
CA SER A 103 -23.25 -2.38 4.01
C SER A 103 -22.73 -3.25 2.86
N PHE A 104 -23.47 -4.30 2.49
CA PHE A 104 -23.04 -5.18 1.41
C PHE A 104 -23.04 -4.48 0.04
N ASP A 105 -24.02 -3.61 -0.21
CA ASP A 105 -24.10 -2.83 -1.45
C ASP A 105 -22.91 -1.86 -1.53
N ASP A 106 -22.56 -1.22 -0.40
CA ASP A 106 -21.37 -0.38 -0.30
C ASP A 106 -20.09 -1.17 -0.52
N LYS A 107 -19.99 -2.41 -0.01
CA LYS A 107 -18.84 -3.28 -0.29
C LYS A 107 -18.70 -3.58 -1.78
N LEU A 108 -19.80 -3.88 -2.48
CA LEU A 108 -19.78 -4.14 -3.93
C LEU A 108 -19.28 -2.93 -4.72
N VAL A 109 -19.85 -1.75 -4.45
CA VAL A 109 -19.42 -0.51 -5.12
C VAL A 109 -17.97 -0.18 -4.80
N GLN A 110 -17.56 -0.32 -3.52
CA GLN A 110 -16.18 -0.11 -3.10
C GLN A 110 -15.21 -1.08 -3.77
N GLU A 111 -15.59 -2.34 -3.95
CA GLU A 111 -14.74 -3.33 -4.61
C GLU A 111 -14.53 -2.99 -6.10
N VAL A 112 -15.55 -2.52 -6.80
CA VAL A 112 -15.39 -2.03 -8.19
C VAL A 112 -14.48 -0.80 -8.23
N ILE A 113 -14.66 0.15 -7.30
CA ILE A 113 -13.79 1.33 -7.18
C ILE A 113 -12.34 0.89 -6.90
N ARG A 114 -12.13 -0.09 -6.01
CA ARG A 114 -10.81 -0.65 -5.69
C ARG A 114 -10.15 -1.20 -6.94
N MET A 115 -10.85 -2.04 -7.72
CA MET A 115 -10.33 -2.62 -8.96
C MET A 115 -9.92 -1.56 -9.98
N ILE A 116 -10.72 -0.50 -10.13
CA ILE A 116 -10.40 0.63 -11.02
C ILE A 116 -9.17 1.39 -10.52
N LEU A 117 -9.10 1.73 -9.23
CA LEU A 117 -7.98 2.46 -8.66
C LEU A 117 -6.67 1.65 -8.69
N GLU A 118 -6.75 0.34 -8.43
CA GLU A 118 -5.60 -0.56 -8.57
C GLU A 118 -5.10 -0.57 -10.01
N ALA A 119 -5.97 -0.74 -11.01
CA ALA A 119 -5.56 -0.72 -12.41
C ALA A 119 -4.91 0.62 -12.83
N ILE A 120 -5.36 1.75 -12.28
CA ILE A 120 -4.80 3.08 -12.58
C ILE A 120 -3.46 3.31 -11.90
N HIS A 121 -3.32 2.95 -10.63
CA HIS A 121 -2.17 3.34 -9.80
C HIS A 121 -1.08 2.28 -9.66
N GLU A 122 -1.35 1.00 -9.92
CA GLU A 122 -0.38 -0.07 -9.66
C GLU A 122 0.92 0.11 -10.46
N GLY A 123 0.84 0.56 -11.72
CA GLY A 123 2.01 0.85 -12.55
C GLY A 123 2.77 2.13 -12.18
N HIS A 124 2.20 2.97 -11.29
CA HIS A 124 2.78 4.23 -10.86
C HIS A 124 3.39 4.17 -9.45
N PHE A 125 3.01 3.16 -8.65
CA PHE A 125 3.52 3.01 -7.30
C PHE A 125 4.97 2.57 -7.25
N GLU A 126 5.70 3.14 -6.30
CA GLU A 126 7.11 2.86 -6.12
C GLU A 126 7.40 1.40 -5.75
N TYR A 127 8.54 0.88 -6.22
CA TYR A 127 8.90 -0.52 -6.03
C TYR A 127 9.08 -0.91 -4.54
N SER A 128 9.48 0.06 -3.72
CA SER A 128 9.66 -0.03 -2.26
C SER A 128 8.34 -0.08 -1.49
N SER A 129 7.20 0.22 -2.12
CA SER A 129 5.89 0.14 -1.49
C SER A 129 5.30 -1.26 -1.67
N HIS A 130 5.13 -2.00 -0.56
CA HIS A 130 4.68 -3.39 -0.58
C HIS A 130 3.31 -3.64 0.07
N GLY A 131 2.80 -2.69 0.86
CA GLY A 131 1.58 -2.88 1.66
C GLY A 131 0.31 -2.92 0.80
N PHE A 132 -0.58 -3.89 1.04
CA PHE A 132 -1.92 -3.96 0.42
C PHE A 132 -1.95 -3.90 -1.13
N ARG A 133 -0.87 -4.33 -1.79
CA ARG A 133 -0.76 -4.38 -3.26
C ARG A 133 -0.88 -5.80 -3.77
N SER A 134 -1.42 -5.94 -4.98
CA SER A 134 -1.51 -7.23 -5.66
C SER A 134 -0.11 -7.80 -5.89
N ASN A 135 0.08 -9.10 -5.60
CA ASN A 135 1.36 -9.82 -5.70
C ASN A 135 2.51 -9.27 -4.82
N LYS A 136 2.22 -8.44 -3.82
CA LYS A 136 3.20 -7.96 -2.84
C LYS A 136 2.81 -8.42 -1.43
N SER A 137 3.81 -8.72 -0.61
CA SER A 137 3.63 -9.18 0.77
C SER A 137 4.78 -8.72 1.67
N CYS A 138 4.63 -8.90 2.98
CA CYS A 138 5.72 -8.64 3.94
C CYS A 138 7.00 -9.41 3.57
N HIS A 139 6.88 -10.61 3.01
CA HIS A 139 8.03 -11.39 2.54
C HIS A 139 8.73 -10.70 1.37
N THR A 140 7.99 -10.15 0.41
CA THR A 140 8.60 -9.41 -0.71
C THR A 140 9.37 -8.17 -0.23
N ALA A 141 8.89 -7.51 0.83
CA ALA A 141 9.59 -6.38 1.45
C ALA A 141 10.91 -6.83 2.11
N LEU A 142 10.87 -7.93 2.86
CA LEU A 142 12.07 -8.50 3.49
C LEU A 142 13.11 -8.93 2.46
N THR A 143 12.68 -9.60 1.38
CA THR A 143 13.57 -9.99 0.27
C THR A 143 14.18 -8.76 -0.40
N ASN A 144 13.38 -7.72 -0.67
CA ASN A 144 13.89 -6.46 -1.22
C ASN A 144 14.95 -5.84 -0.29
N ILE A 145 14.70 -5.81 1.02
CA ILE A 145 15.65 -5.29 2.00
C ILE A 145 16.96 -6.10 1.99
N GLN A 146 16.86 -7.43 1.98
CA GLN A 146 18.04 -8.31 1.96
C GLN A 146 18.95 -8.09 0.75
N HIS A 147 18.37 -7.84 -0.42
CA HIS A 147 19.16 -7.58 -1.64
C HIS A 147 19.66 -6.15 -1.73
N SER A 148 18.83 -5.16 -1.39
CA SER A 148 19.12 -3.74 -1.61
C SER A 148 20.04 -3.15 -0.53
N PHE A 149 19.92 -3.57 0.73
CA PHE A 149 20.63 -2.95 1.87
C PHE A 149 21.97 -3.60 2.18
N THR A 150 22.75 -3.96 1.15
CA THR A 150 24.09 -4.54 1.32
C THR A 150 25.06 -3.49 1.87
N ASN A 151 25.41 -3.57 3.17
CA ASN A 151 26.28 -2.65 3.94
C ASN A 151 25.61 -1.44 4.62
N THR A 152 24.30 -1.52 4.90
CA THR A 152 23.62 -0.53 5.74
C THR A 152 23.94 -0.77 7.21
N LYS A 153 24.33 0.28 7.94
CA LYS A 153 24.72 0.20 9.37
C LYS A 153 23.66 0.73 10.33
N TRP A 154 22.80 1.61 9.84
CA TRP A 154 21.80 2.32 10.63
C TRP A 154 20.45 2.14 9.96
N PHE A 155 19.44 1.80 10.76
CA PHE A 155 18.05 1.73 10.35
C PHE A 155 17.27 2.78 11.12
N ILE A 156 16.34 3.44 10.44
CA ILE A 156 15.42 4.39 11.06
C ILE A 156 14.05 3.73 11.03
N GLU A 157 13.48 3.49 12.22
CA GLU A 157 12.12 3.02 12.37
C GLU A 157 11.18 4.21 12.57
N GLY A 158 10.09 4.24 11.83
CA GLY A 158 9.04 5.24 11.96
C GLY A 158 7.67 4.61 11.77
N ASP A 159 6.73 4.98 12.63
CA ASP A 159 5.32 4.59 12.53
C ASP A 159 4.43 5.84 12.58
N ILE A 160 3.38 5.85 11.76
CA ILE A 160 2.43 6.97 11.72
C ILE A 160 1.27 6.65 12.65
N LYS A 161 1.25 7.34 13.80
CA LYS A 161 0.19 7.18 14.80
C LYS A 161 -1.18 7.55 14.21
N GLY A 162 -2.07 6.56 14.16
CA GLY A 162 -3.46 6.78 13.75
C GLY A 162 -3.60 7.21 12.29
N PHE A 163 -2.76 6.68 11.38
CA PHE A 163 -2.76 7.06 9.97
C PHE A 163 -4.17 7.12 9.37
N PHE A 164 -4.95 6.04 9.48
CA PHE A 164 -6.30 5.97 8.91
C PHE A 164 -7.28 6.97 9.51
N ASP A 165 -7.10 7.44 10.74
CA ASP A 165 -8.00 8.40 11.39
C ASP A 165 -7.67 9.86 11.02
N ASN A 166 -6.44 10.12 10.56
CA ASN A 166 -5.88 11.46 10.35
C ASN A 166 -5.72 11.84 8.87
N ILE A 167 -6.21 11.05 7.92
CA ILE A 167 -6.13 11.38 6.48
C ILE A 167 -7.00 12.61 6.18
N ASN A 168 -6.40 13.65 5.59
CA ASN A 168 -7.12 14.83 5.15
C ASN A 168 -7.84 14.54 3.82
N HIS A 169 -9.18 14.66 3.83
CA HIS A 169 -10.01 14.37 2.66
C HIS A 169 -9.75 15.33 1.49
N ASN A 170 -9.44 16.60 1.74
CA ASN A 170 -9.19 17.55 0.67
C ASN A 170 -7.89 17.20 -0.06
N VAL A 171 -6.80 16.97 0.69
CA VAL A 171 -5.51 16.57 0.12
C VAL A 171 -5.62 15.26 -0.67
N LEU A 172 -6.31 14.25 -0.13
CA LEU A 172 -6.52 12.98 -0.84
C LEU A 172 -7.28 13.18 -2.16
N ILE A 173 -8.33 14.01 -2.15
CA ILE A 173 -9.11 14.31 -3.35
C ILE A 173 -8.30 15.09 -4.38
N ASP A 174 -7.45 16.02 -3.94
CA ASP A 174 -6.58 16.78 -4.84
C ASP A 174 -5.53 15.87 -5.50
N ILE A 175 -4.94 14.93 -4.74
CA ILE A 175 -4.04 13.90 -5.29
C ILE A 175 -4.77 13.03 -6.34
N LEU A 176 -6.01 12.61 -6.07
CA LEU A 176 -6.80 11.83 -7.03
C LEU A 176 -7.10 12.63 -8.31
N LYS A 177 -7.38 13.93 -8.18
CA LYS A 177 -7.68 14.83 -9.32
C LYS A 177 -6.50 15.04 -10.27
N GLU A 178 -5.27 14.81 -9.83
CA GLU A 178 -4.11 14.92 -10.71
C GLU A 178 -4.19 13.93 -11.87
N ARG A 179 -4.66 12.71 -11.60
CA ARG A 179 -4.74 11.62 -12.60
C ARG A 179 -6.16 11.34 -13.08
N ILE A 180 -7.18 11.68 -12.31
CA ILE A 180 -8.58 11.40 -12.64
C ILE A 180 -9.31 12.72 -12.88
N THR A 181 -9.89 12.88 -14.07
CA THR A 181 -10.68 14.07 -14.43
C THR A 181 -12.18 13.85 -14.26
N ASP A 182 -12.62 12.61 -14.03
CA ASP A 182 -14.04 12.28 -13.81
C ASP A 182 -14.54 12.76 -12.44
N GLU A 183 -15.20 13.93 -12.43
CA GLU A 183 -15.76 14.51 -11.22
C GLU A 183 -16.84 13.65 -10.56
N ARG A 184 -17.61 12.87 -11.34
CA ARG A 184 -18.67 12.02 -10.78
C ARG A 184 -18.08 10.89 -9.95
N PHE A 185 -16.99 10.31 -10.45
CA PHE A 185 -16.22 9.29 -9.74
C PHE A 185 -15.59 9.85 -8.46
N ILE A 186 -14.98 11.03 -8.52
CA ILE A 186 -14.37 11.69 -7.36
C ILE A 186 -15.43 12.06 -6.31
N ARG A 187 -16.60 12.55 -6.75
CA ARG A 187 -17.74 12.83 -5.87
C ARG A 187 -18.22 11.57 -5.15
N LEU A 188 -18.26 10.42 -5.83
CA LEU A 188 -18.61 9.14 -5.21
C LEU A 188 -17.60 8.71 -4.14
N ILE A 189 -16.30 8.82 -4.42
CA ILE A 189 -15.25 8.55 -3.41
C ILE A 189 -15.41 9.49 -2.21
N ARG A 190 -15.64 10.79 -2.45
CA ARG A 190 -15.89 11.76 -1.39
C ARG A 190 -17.14 11.42 -0.56
N LYS A 191 -18.22 10.91 -1.19
CA LYS A 191 -19.41 10.41 -0.47
C LYS A 191 -19.02 9.26 0.46
N PHE A 192 -18.17 8.33 0.04
CA PHE A 192 -17.70 7.22 0.90
C PHE A 192 -16.83 7.70 2.07
N LEU A 193 -15.95 8.68 1.84
CA LEU A 193 -15.14 9.28 2.90
C LEU A 193 -16.00 10.00 3.95
N ASN A 194 -17.07 10.66 3.51
CA ASN A 194 -17.98 11.42 4.35
C ASN A 194 -19.12 10.58 4.97
N ALA A 195 -19.25 9.31 4.61
CA ALA A 195 -20.38 8.44 5.00
C ALA A 195 -20.54 8.28 6.51
N GLY A 196 -19.50 8.60 7.30
CA GLY A 196 -19.57 8.52 8.76
C GLY A 196 -19.53 7.09 9.27
N TYR A 197 -19.74 6.94 10.57
CA TYR A 197 -19.93 5.64 11.21
C TYR A 197 -21.03 5.73 12.28
N VAL A 198 -21.66 4.59 12.55
CA VAL A 198 -22.61 4.42 13.65
C VAL A 198 -21.95 3.63 14.77
N GLU A 199 -22.02 4.15 15.99
CA GLU A 199 -21.53 3.54 17.23
C GLU A 199 -22.60 3.67 18.31
N ASP A 200 -22.97 2.57 18.98
CA ASP A 200 -24.02 2.55 20.02
C ASP A 200 -25.31 3.30 19.64
N TRP A 201 -25.79 3.06 18.41
CA TRP A 201 -26.98 3.73 17.83
C TRP A 201 -26.88 5.24 17.67
N ARG A 202 -25.68 5.82 17.80
CA ARG A 202 -25.39 7.23 17.54
C ARG A 202 -24.60 7.38 16.24
N PHE A 203 -25.04 8.31 15.41
CA PHE A 203 -24.35 8.66 14.17
C PHE A 203 -23.21 9.64 14.44
N HIS A 204 -22.02 9.30 13.98
CA HIS A 204 -20.83 10.15 14.05
C HIS A 204 -20.38 10.53 12.63
N LYS A 205 -20.24 11.84 12.39
CA LYS A 205 -19.64 12.34 11.14
C LYS A 205 -18.13 12.11 11.16
N THR A 206 -17.61 11.62 10.04
CA THR A 206 -16.16 11.51 9.81
C THR A 206 -15.67 12.82 9.18
N TYR A 207 -15.01 13.67 9.95
CA TYR A 207 -14.41 14.92 9.46
C TYR A 207 -13.00 14.72 8.89
N SER A 208 -12.34 13.63 9.27
CA SER A 208 -11.03 13.20 8.77
C SER A 208 -10.90 11.69 8.90
N GLY A 209 -10.04 11.10 8.06
CA GLY A 209 -9.74 9.69 8.08
C GLY A 209 -10.63 8.82 7.19
N THR A 210 -10.15 7.63 6.84
CA THR A 210 -10.94 6.64 6.10
C THR A 210 -11.47 5.58 7.06
N PRO A 211 -12.73 5.14 6.91
CA PRO A 211 -13.31 4.12 7.78
C PRO A 211 -12.44 2.86 7.73
N GLN A 212 -11.90 2.49 8.89
CA GLN A 212 -11.05 1.33 9.04
C GLN A 212 -11.88 0.06 8.83
N GLY A 213 -11.78 -0.59 7.67
CA GLY A 213 -12.64 -1.71 7.27
C GLY A 213 -13.37 -1.50 5.94
N GLY A 214 -13.28 -0.30 5.35
CA GLY A 214 -13.64 -0.08 3.96
C GLY A 214 -12.69 -0.81 3.00
N ILE A 215 -13.23 -1.37 1.92
CA ILE A 215 -12.48 -2.13 0.93
C ILE A 215 -11.52 -1.21 0.15
N ILE A 216 -11.93 0.05 -0.06
CA ILE A 216 -11.11 1.09 -0.73
C ILE A 216 -10.08 1.76 0.19
N SER A 217 -10.21 1.63 1.51
CA SER A 217 -9.35 2.36 2.45
C SER A 217 -7.85 2.06 2.28
N PRO A 218 -7.42 0.79 2.04
CA PRO A 218 -6.00 0.49 1.82
C PRO A 218 -5.43 1.07 0.52
N ILE A 219 -6.17 1.05 -0.58
CA ILE A 219 -5.67 1.61 -1.84
C ILE A 219 -5.59 3.15 -1.76
N LEU A 220 -6.57 3.79 -1.13
CA LEU A 220 -6.52 5.25 -0.88
C LEU A 220 -5.36 5.65 0.03
N ALA A 221 -5.05 4.83 1.04
CA ALA A 221 -3.88 5.01 1.90
C ALA A 221 -2.57 4.96 1.09
N ASN A 222 -2.43 3.97 0.20
CA ASN A 222 -1.26 3.84 -0.65
C ASN A 222 -1.14 5.01 -1.62
N ILE A 223 -2.23 5.47 -2.25
CA ILE A 223 -2.23 6.65 -3.13
C ILE A 223 -1.76 7.90 -2.38
N TYR A 224 -2.16 8.06 -1.12
CA TYR A 224 -1.72 9.17 -0.29
C TYR A 224 -0.22 9.08 0.05
N LEU A 225 0.25 7.89 0.45
CA LEU A 225 1.64 7.66 0.85
C LEU A 225 2.61 7.63 -0.34
N ASP A 226 2.14 7.34 -1.55
CA ASP A 226 2.95 7.38 -2.76
C ASP A 226 3.61 8.75 -2.98
N LYS A 227 2.93 9.84 -2.61
CA LYS A 227 3.52 11.20 -2.61
C LYS A 227 4.70 11.31 -1.65
N PHE A 228 4.60 10.67 -0.49
CA PHE A 228 5.68 10.63 0.48
C PHE A 228 6.83 9.74 -0.01
N ASP A 229 6.53 8.57 -0.58
CA ASP A 229 7.53 7.66 -1.13
C ASP A 229 8.37 8.34 -2.23
N LYS A 230 7.72 9.08 -3.14
CA LYS A 230 8.37 9.86 -4.20
C LYS A 230 9.22 11.00 -3.67
N TYR A 231 8.71 11.73 -2.68
CA TYR A 231 9.49 12.77 -2.00
C TYR A 231 10.73 12.18 -1.32
N MET A 232 10.60 11.02 -0.67
CA MET A 232 11.73 10.33 -0.04
C MET A 232 12.76 9.87 -1.07
N GLU A 233 12.33 9.36 -2.22
CA GLU A 233 13.24 8.98 -3.31
C GLU A 233 14.02 10.19 -3.86
N GLU A 234 13.34 11.32 -4.11
CA GLU A 234 13.99 12.57 -4.52
C GLU A 234 14.98 13.06 -3.45
N TYR A 235 14.59 12.99 -2.18
CA TYR A 235 15.45 13.36 -1.06
C TYR A 235 16.69 12.46 -0.98
N ILE A 236 16.54 11.15 -1.17
CA ILE A 236 17.64 10.18 -1.21
C ILE A 236 18.62 10.51 -2.33
N GLN A 237 18.14 10.85 -3.52
CA GLN A 237 18.98 11.22 -4.66
C GLN A 237 19.79 12.49 -4.38
N ASN A 238 19.19 13.48 -3.71
CA ASN A 238 19.86 14.73 -3.34
C ASN A 238 20.85 14.56 -2.18
N PHE A 239 20.54 13.68 -1.22
CA PHE A 239 21.35 13.44 -0.03
C PHE A 239 22.56 12.52 -0.32
N ASN A 240 22.37 11.47 -1.12
CA ASN A 240 23.41 10.52 -1.47
C ASN A 240 24.36 11.09 -2.54
N LYS A 241 25.27 11.97 -2.11
CA LYS A 241 26.31 12.53 -2.99
C LYS A 241 27.50 11.58 -3.15
N GLY A 242 27.71 11.07 -4.37
CA GLY A 242 28.89 10.31 -4.80
C GLY A 242 28.61 8.86 -5.20
N LYS A 243 29.42 8.29 -6.12
CA LYS A 243 29.23 6.92 -6.64
C LYS A 243 29.61 5.80 -5.65
N ARG A 244 30.40 6.12 -4.62
CA ARG A 244 30.87 5.17 -3.60
C ARG A 244 30.95 5.86 -2.25
N ARG A 245 30.56 5.14 -1.20
CA ARG A 245 30.83 5.54 0.19
C ARG A 245 32.33 5.77 0.34
N LYS A 246 32.73 6.93 0.88
CA LYS A 246 34.12 7.21 1.21
C LYS A 246 34.58 6.13 2.19
N GLY A 247 35.54 5.30 1.76
CA GLY A 247 36.04 4.20 2.58
C GLY A 247 36.59 4.73 3.90
N ASN A 248 36.29 4.05 5.01
CA ASN A 248 36.84 4.43 6.30
C ASN A 248 38.38 4.36 6.23
N PRO A 249 39.12 5.45 6.45
CA PRO A 249 40.58 5.46 6.40
C PRO A 249 41.23 4.40 7.29
N ILE A 250 40.63 4.18 8.47
CA ILE A 250 41.09 3.21 9.47
C ILE A 250 40.93 1.78 8.93
N ALA A 251 39.75 1.44 8.42
CA ALA A 251 39.49 0.13 7.83
C ALA A 251 40.40 -0.15 6.62
N LYS A 252 40.69 0.87 5.80
CA LYS A 252 41.62 0.76 4.66
C LYS A 252 43.06 0.55 5.13
N GLN A 253 43.51 1.23 6.19
CA GLN A 253 44.83 1.01 6.78
C GLN A 253 44.97 -0.39 7.36
N ILE A 254 43.97 -0.86 8.13
CA ILE A 254 43.99 -2.20 8.72
C ILE A 254 43.95 -3.27 7.62
N GLY A 255 43.09 -3.13 6.62
CA GLY A 255 43.06 -4.03 5.47
C GLY A 255 44.39 -4.07 4.71
N SER A 256 45.05 -2.93 4.54
CA SER A 256 46.37 -2.85 3.90
C SER A 256 47.47 -3.51 4.74
N LYS A 257 47.45 -3.33 6.07
CA LYS A 257 48.35 -4.01 7.01
C LYS A 257 48.15 -5.53 6.98
N LYS A 258 46.91 -6.00 7.06
CA LYS A 258 46.54 -7.42 6.94
C LYS A 258 47.04 -8.01 5.62
N HIS A 259 46.80 -7.34 4.50
CA HIS A 259 47.27 -7.79 3.19
C HIS A 259 48.80 -7.93 3.13
N ARG A 260 49.55 -6.95 3.66
CA ARG A 260 51.02 -7.04 3.76
C ARG A 260 51.49 -8.22 4.61
N LEU A 261 50.86 -8.45 5.77
CA LEU A 261 51.19 -9.56 6.66
C LEU A 261 50.88 -10.91 6.01
N CYS A 262 49.72 -11.07 5.37
CA CYS A 262 49.37 -12.28 4.62
C CYS A 262 50.33 -12.52 3.44
N LYS A 263 50.78 -11.47 2.75
CA LYS A 263 51.76 -11.59 1.66
C LYS A 263 53.12 -12.06 2.19
N LYS A 264 53.59 -11.50 3.32
CA LYS A 264 54.81 -11.97 4.00
C LYS A 264 54.69 -13.41 4.47
N LEU A 265 53.55 -13.79 5.06
CA LEU A 265 53.29 -15.17 5.47
C LEU A 265 53.36 -16.16 4.28
N LYS A 266 52.93 -15.76 3.08
CA LYS A 266 53.03 -16.62 1.89
C LYS A 266 54.46 -16.82 1.39
N SER A 267 55.35 -15.83 1.57
CA SER A 267 56.75 -15.92 1.13
C SER A 267 57.69 -16.54 2.16
N GLU A 268 57.34 -16.50 3.45
CA GLU A 268 58.22 -16.94 4.54
C GLU A 268 58.18 -18.46 4.74
N LYS A 269 59.35 -19.11 4.77
CA LYS A 269 59.46 -20.57 4.97
C LYS A 269 59.69 -20.98 6.43
N ASP A 270 60.13 -20.06 7.28
CA ASP A 270 60.42 -20.32 8.70
C ASP A 270 59.15 -20.45 9.56
N GLU A 271 59.02 -21.57 10.28
CA GLU A 271 57.85 -21.90 11.09
C GLU A 271 57.63 -20.95 12.28
N THR A 272 58.71 -20.51 12.94
CA THR A 272 58.65 -19.59 14.08
C THR A 272 58.14 -18.20 13.67
N ILE A 273 58.62 -17.70 12.52
CA ILE A 273 58.20 -16.40 11.96
C ILE A 273 56.76 -16.49 11.46
N ARG A 274 56.36 -17.62 10.86
CA ARG A 274 54.95 -17.85 10.46
C ARG A 274 54.00 -17.80 11.66
N ARG A 275 54.34 -18.43 12.80
CA ARG A 275 53.52 -18.35 14.03
C ARG A 275 53.37 -16.91 14.54
N GLN A 276 54.45 -16.13 14.55
CA GLN A 276 54.38 -14.71 14.94
C GLN A 276 53.53 -13.86 13.98
N LEU A 277 53.59 -14.13 12.68
CA LEU A 277 52.78 -13.44 11.68
C LEU A 277 51.29 -13.79 11.79
N ILE A 278 50.96 -15.04 12.12
CA ILE A 278 49.57 -15.48 12.40
C ILE A 278 49.02 -14.73 13.61
N GLY A 279 49.75 -14.69 14.73
CA GLY A 279 49.31 -13.98 15.93
C GLY A 279 49.06 -12.48 15.67
N LYS A 280 49.92 -11.81 14.90
CA LYS A 280 49.71 -10.41 14.48
C LYS A 280 48.50 -10.21 13.59
N ILE A 281 48.12 -11.21 12.79
CA ILE A 281 46.91 -11.15 11.95
C ILE A 281 45.66 -11.34 12.82
N GLU A 282 45.69 -12.27 13.77
CA GLU A 282 44.61 -12.52 14.72
C GLU A 282 44.33 -11.29 15.59
N GLU A 283 45.38 -10.66 16.14
CA GLU A 283 45.27 -9.44 16.95
C GLU A 283 44.70 -8.25 16.15
N LEU A 284 45.01 -8.16 14.85
CA LEU A 284 44.43 -7.15 13.96
C LEU A 284 42.95 -7.40 13.63
N VAL A 285 42.52 -8.66 13.62
CA VAL A 285 41.12 -9.04 13.35
C VAL A 285 40.26 -8.87 14.61
N SER A 286 40.80 -9.17 15.79
CA SER A 286 40.11 -8.97 17.07
C SER A 286 39.90 -7.50 17.45
N ASN A 287 40.71 -6.58 16.90
CA ASN A 287 40.61 -5.14 17.13
C ASN A 287 39.80 -4.37 16.05
N CYS A 288 39.16 -5.07 15.10
CA CYS A 288 38.30 -4.50 14.05
C CYS A 288 36.82 -4.64 14.38
#